data_AF-A0A848DI90-F1
#
_entry.id   AF-A0A848DI90-F1
#
_cell.length_a   1.000
_cell.length_b   1.000
_cell.length_c   1.000
_cell.angle_alpha   90.00
_cell.angle_beta   90.00
_cell.angle_gamma   90.00
#
_symmetry.space_group_name_H-M   'P 1'
#
loop_
_entity.id
_entity.type
_entity.pdbx_description
1 polymer ?
#
loop_
_entity_poly.entity_id
_entity_poly.type
_entity_poly.pdbx_seq_one_letter_code
_entity_poly.pdbx_strand_id
1 'polypeptide(L)'
;MPADSGGFVARVGRVIEIAEDTIHVVVAALLAVLAIVLIIDTVRQIATVLAGPSHAPAILVAILDETLLLFIVAELLHTVAIALLHHDALSPEPFLVVGMVAAIRRVLVVTAESEHEFRWDQQGMELMILTGLILVMAITALVWRHASKAAPA
;
A
#
# COMPACT_ATOMS: atom_id res chain seq x y z
N MET A 1 6.25 4.59 -50.91
CA MET A 1 5.51 5.39 -49.92
C MET A 1 5.47 4.61 -48.61
N PRO A 2 6.29 4.94 -47.60
CA PRO A 2 6.14 4.35 -46.27
C PRO A 2 5.14 5.16 -45.44
N ALA A 3 4.27 4.44 -44.75
CA ALA A 3 3.14 4.94 -44.00
C ALA A 3 3.57 5.67 -42.69
N ASP A 4 2.92 6.80 -42.52
CA ASP A 4 2.77 7.78 -41.45
C ASP A 4 2.23 7.22 -40.10
N SER A 5 2.57 5.99 -39.74
CA SER A 5 2.10 5.30 -38.52
C SER A 5 2.61 5.90 -37.19
N GLY A 6 3.70 6.67 -37.21
CA GLY A 6 4.27 7.29 -36.02
C GLY A 6 3.40 8.39 -35.39
N GLY A 7 2.56 9.06 -36.19
CA GLY A 7 1.74 10.19 -35.73
C GLY A 7 0.48 9.80 -34.96
N PHE A 8 0.00 8.56 -35.10
CA PHE A 8 -1.14 8.03 -34.35
C PHE A 8 -0.68 7.45 -33.01
N VAL A 9 0.37 6.63 -33.01
CA VAL A 9 0.93 6.02 -31.78
C VAL A 9 1.42 7.08 -30.80
N ALA A 10 2.12 8.12 -31.28
CA ALA A 10 2.58 9.22 -30.42
C ALA A 10 1.43 10.04 -29.82
N ARG A 11 0.29 10.14 -30.52
CA ARG A 11 -0.88 10.90 -30.07
C ARG A 11 -1.70 10.12 -29.07
N VAL A 12 -1.88 8.82 -29.31
CA VAL A 12 -2.52 7.89 -28.36
C VAL A 12 -1.69 7.79 -27.08
N GLY A 13 -0.37 7.66 -27.19
CA GLY A 13 0.54 7.63 -26.04
C GLY A 13 0.40 8.88 -25.16
N ARG A 14 0.40 10.07 -25.76
CA ARG A 14 0.23 11.33 -25.03
C ARG A 14 -1.13 11.44 -24.32
N VAL A 15 -2.21 10.94 -24.93
CA VAL A 15 -3.54 10.96 -24.30
C VAL A 15 -3.59 10.00 -23.12
N ILE A 16 -2.96 8.83 -23.23
CA ILE A 16 -2.86 7.85 -22.14
C ILE A 16 -2.05 8.43 -20.98
N GLU A 17 -0.90 9.03 -21.26
CA GLU A 17 -0.03 9.65 -20.26
C GLU A 17 -0.74 10.76 -19.47
N ILE A 18 -1.45 11.66 -20.16
CA ILE A 18 -2.23 12.72 -19.50
C ILE A 18 -3.36 12.14 -18.64
N ALA A 19 -4.04 11.10 -19.14
CA ALA A 19 -5.12 10.45 -18.39
C ALA A 19 -4.59 9.75 -17.14
N GLU A 20 -3.48 9.03 -17.25
CA GLU A 20 -2.81 8.34 -16.15
C GLU A 20 -2.37 9.33 -15.05
N ASP A 21 -1.72 10.43 -15.43
CA ASP A 21 -1.27 11.45 -14.50
C ASP A 21 -2.47 12.11 -13.78
N THR A 22 -3.53 12.42 -14.54
CA THR A 22 -4.77 12.96 -13.97
C THR A 22 -5.40 12.00 -12.95
N ILE A 23 -5.43 10.70 -13.25
CA ILE A 23 -5.97 9.68 -12.34
C ILE A 23 -5.14 9.62 -11.07
N HIS A 24 -3.81 9.56 -11.18
CA HIS A 24 -2.93 9.49 -10.01
C HIS A 24 -3.07 10.74 -9.12
N VAL A 25 -3.18 11.94 -9.70
CA VAL A 25 -3.41 13.17 -8.94
C VAL A 25 -4.74 13.12 -8.18
N VAL A 26 -5.81 12.68 -8.83
CA VAL A 26 -7.13 12.54 -8.19
C VAL A 26 -7.08 11.52 -7.06
N VAL A 27 -6.46 10.36 -7.28
CA VAL A 27 -6.31 9.32 -6.26
C VAL A 27 -5.49 9.84 -5.06
N ALA A 28 -4.39 10.54 -5.31
CA ALA A 28 -3.58 11.14 -4.26
C ALA A 28 -4.39 12.14 -3.42
N ALA A 29 -5.17 13.00 -4.07
CA ALA A 29 -6.01 13.97 -3.37
C ALA A 29 -7.07 13.28 -2.50
N LEU A 30 -7.75 12.25 -3.02
CA LEU A 30 -8.74 11.48 -2.26
C LEU A 30 -8.12 10.77 -1.04
N LEU A 31 -6.97 10.12 -1.24
CA LEU A 31 -6.25 9.45 -0.17
C LEU A 31 -5.74 10.45 0.89
N ALA A 32 -5.28 11.63 0.49
CA ALA A 32 -4.86 12.68 1.41
C ALA A 32 -6.03 13.18 2.27
N VAL A 33 -7.20 13.42 1.67
CA VAL A 33 -8.41 13.81 2.42
C VAL A 33 -8.82 12.71 3.39
N LEU A 34 -8.83 11.45 2.94
CA LEU A 34 -9.15 10.30 3.80
C LEU A 34 -8.17 10.18 4.97
N ALA A 35 -6.86 10.35 4.72
CA ALA A 35 -5.84 10.31 5.75
C ALA A 35 -6.08 11.39 6.81
N ILE A 36 -6.41 12.62 6.40
CA ILE A 36 -6.72 13.71 7.32
C ILE A 36 -7.94 13.37 8.19
N VAL A 37 -9.01 12.85 7.59
CA VAL A 37 -10.21 12.45 8.33
C VAL A 37 -9.89 11.37 9.37
N LEU A 38 -9.15 10.33 8.98
CA LEU A 38 -8.75 9.25 9.88
C LEU A 38 -7.87 9.75 11.02
N ILE A 39 -6.91 10.65 10.75
CA ILE A 39 -6.07 11.25 11.79
C ILE A 39 -6.93 11.99 12.83
N ILE A 40 -7.89 12.78 12.37
CA ILE A 40 -8.78 13.53 13.28
C ILE A 40 -9.58 12.56 14.16
N ASP A 41 -10.11 11.48 13.58
CA ASP A 41 -10.91 10.49 14.30
C ASP A 41 -10.08 9.74 15.35
N THR A 42 -8.92 9.23 14.95
CA THR A 42 -7.99 8.53 15.84
C THR A 42 -7.49 9.41 16.98
N VAL A 43 -7.19 10.68 16.72
CA VAL A 43 -6.81 11.62 17.79
C VAL A 43 -7.96 11.84 18.77
N ARG A 44 -9.21 11.98 18.28
CA ARG A 44 -10.38 12.12 19.15
C ARG A 44 -10.62 10.87 19.99
N GLN A 45 -10.51 9.69 19.38
CA GLN A 45 -10.69 8.41 20.07
C GLN A 45 -9.62 8.18 21.15
N ILE A 46 -8.36 8.50 20.86
CA ILE A 46 -7.29 8.43 21.87
C ILE A 46 -7.56 9.43 23.01
N ALA A 47 -7.99 10.65 22.70
CA ALA A 47 -8.29 11.67 23.70
C ALA A 47 -9.46 11.29 24.63
N THR A 48 -10.53 10.67 24.10
CA THR A 48 -11.64 10.19 24.93
C THR A 48 -11.23 9.06 25.86
N VAL A 49 -10.33 8.18 25.40
CA VAL A 49 -9.81 7.06 26.19
C VAL A 49 -8.92 7.54 27.33
N LEU A 50 -8.03 8.49 27.07
CA LEU A 50 -7.17 9.12 28.09
C LEU A 50 -7.97 9.83 29.20
N ALA A 51 -9.18 10.32 28.89
CA ALA A 51 -10.04 11.02 29.83
C ALA A 51 -10.99 10.09 30.63
N GLY A 52 -11.11 8.81 30.26
CA GLY A 52 -12.08 7.86 30.81
C GLY A 52 -11.56 7.03 32.01
N PRO A 53 -12.38 6.68 33.03
CA PRO A 53 -11.90 5.99 34.25
C PRO A 53 -11.63 4.47 34.18
N SER A 54 -11.66 3.81 33.03
CA SER A 54 -11.47 2.34 32.98
C SER A 54 -11.01 1.86 31.61
N HIS A 55 -9.86 1.17 31.59
CA HIS A 55 -9.23 0.63 30.39
C HIS A 55 -9.73 -0.79 30.15
N ALA A 56 -10.66 -0.96 29.20
CA ALA A 56 -11.04 -2.28 28.70
C ALA A 56 -10.10 -2.67 27.55
N PRO A 57 -9.61 -3.93 27.48
CA PRO A 57 -8.76 -4.40 26.38
C PRO A 57 -9.37 -4.16 24.99
N ALA A 58 -10.69 -4.24 24.87
CA ALA A 58 -11.44 -3.96 23.64
C ALA A 58 -11.20 -2.54 23.08
N ILE A 59 -10.91 -1.55 23.93
CA ILE A 59 -10.63 -0.17 23.51
C ILE A 59 -9.25 -0.07 22.84
N LEU A 60 -8.25 -0.82 23.33
CA LEU A 60 -6.92 -0.83 22.71
C LEU A 60 -6.96 -1.46 21.31
N VAL A 61 -7.74 -2.53 21.14
CA VAL A 61 -7.95 -3.15 19.83
C VAL A 61 -8.64 -2.19 18.86
N ALA A 62 -9.65 -1.44 19.31
CA ALA A 62 -10.33 -0.45 18.48
C ALA A 62 -9.38 0.66 18.00
N ILE A 63 -8.54 1.20 18.90
CA ILE A 63 -7.53 2.20 18.54
C ILE A 63 -6.52 1.61 17.55
N LEU A 64 -6.14 0.34 17.74
CA LEU A 64 -5.20 -0.33 16.87
C LEU A 64 -5.79 -0.51 15.47
N ASP A 65 -7.05 -0.96 15.35
CA ASP A 65 -7.76 -1.06 14.07
C ASP A 65 -7.80 0.29 13.33
N GLU A 66 -8.16 1.37 14.02
CA GLU A 66 -8.21 2.72 13.44
C GLU A 66 -6.82 3.23 13.02
N THR A 67 -5.81 3.00 13.86
CA THR A 67 -4.41 3.37 13.57
C THR A 67 -3.86 2.56 12.41
N LEU A 68 -4.25 1.29 12.30
CA LEU A 68 -3.86 0.43 11.20
C LEU A 68 -4.55 0.81 9.90
N LEU A 69 -5.82 1.20 9.94
CA LEU A 69 -6.52 1.79 8.81
C LEU A 69 -5.84 3.08 8.34
N LEU A 70 -5.43 3.95 9.27
CA LEU A 70 -4.63 5.13 8.95
C LEU A 70 -3.30 4.74 8.29
N PHE A 71 -2.62 3.70 8.80
CA PHE A 71 -1.38 3.19 8.20
C PHE A 71 -1.65 2.70 6.76
N ILE A 72 -2.76 1.96 6.53
CA ILE A 72 -3.22 1.57 5.18
C ILE A 72 -3.24 2.76 4.23
N VAL A 73 -3.99 3.79 4.60
CA VAL A 73 -4.18 4.98 3.75
C VAL A 73 -2.85 5.73 3.53
N ALA A 74 -2.02 5.87 4.57
CA ALA A 74 -0.74 6.56 4.47
C ALA A 74 0.20 5.92 3.43
N GLU A 75 0.21 4.60 3.31
CA GLU A 75 1.07 3.90 2.33
C GLU A 75 0.54 3.90 0.92
N LEU A 76 -0.79 3.80 0.78
CA LEU A 76 -1.40 3.98 -0.52
C LEU A 76 -1.07 5.38 -1.04
N LEU A 77 -1.16 6.38 -0.16
CA LEU A 77 -0.75 7.75 -0.49
C LEU A 77 0.74 7.82 -0.82
N HIS A 78 1.60 7.13 -0.06
CA HIS A 78 3.05 7.06 -0.35
C HIS A 78 3.35 6.44 -1.72
N THR A 79 2.67 5.35 -2.06
CA THR A 79 2.79 4.66 -3.36
C THR A 79 2.41 5.58 -4.50
N VAL A 80 1.25 6.22 -4.38
CA VAL A 80 0.75 7.15 -5.40
C VAL A 80 1.64 8.38 -5.49
N ALA A 81 2.15 8.88 -4.36
CA ALA A 81 3.12 9.96 -4.35
C ALA A 81 4.41 9.57 -5.07
N ILE A 82 4.93 8.36 -4.86
CA ILE A 82 6.09 7.86 -5.61
C ILE A 82 5.78 7.77 -7.10
N ALA A 83 4.61 7.26 -7.49
CA ALA A 83 4.18 7.17 -8.88
C ALA A 83 4.08 8.56 -9.56
N LEU A 84 3.60 9.57 -8.82
CA LEU A 84 3.56 10.96 -9.28
C LEU A 84 4.96 11.60 -9.35
N LEU A 85 5.86 11.31 -8.41
CA LEU A 85 7.19 11.91 -8.35
C LEU A 85 8.17 11.28 -9.35
N HIS A 86 7.98 10.00 -9.68
CA HIS A 86 8.84 9.24 -10.59
C HIS A 86 8.03 8.86 -11.83
N HIS A 87 7.89 9.83 -12.74
CA HIS A 87 7.24 9.70 -14.04
C HIS A 87 7.88 8.62 -14.96
N ASP A 88 9.05 8.08 -14.58
CA ASP A 88 9.79 7.11 -15.37
C ASP A 88 9.26 5.68 -15.14
N ALA A 89 8.50 5.23 -16.15
CA ALA A 89 8.20 3.84 -16.52
C ALA A 89 8.38 2.83 -15.39
N LEU A 90 7.28 2.56 -14.66
CA LEU A 90 7.06 1.46 -13.70
C LEU A 90 8.20 0.44 -13.69
N SER A 91 9.32 0.82 -13.07
CA SER A 91 10.36 -0.15 -12.83
C SER A 91 9.75 -1.11 -11.83
N PRO A 92 9.83 -2.44 -12.05
CA PRO A 92 9.14 -3.40 -11.20
C PRO A 92 9.61 -3.34 -9.73
N GLU A 93 10.75 -2.69 -9.48
CA GLU A 93 11.38 -2.57 -8.17
C GLU A 93 10.56 -1.75 -7.14
N PRO A 94 10.18 -0.48 -7.37
CA PRO A 94 9.33 0.28 -6.44
C PRO A 94 7.95 -0.35 -6.23
N PHE A 95 7.34 -0.94 -7.26
CA PHE A 95 6.04 -1.61 -7.12
C PHE A 95 6.12 -2.85 -6.21
N LEU A 96 7.17 -3.67 -6.36
CA LEU A 96 7.39 -4.84 -5.50
C LEU A 96 7.67 -4.45 -4.05
N VAL A 97 8.41 -3.36 -3.81
CA VAL A 97 8.68 -2.86 -2.45
C VAL A 97 7.38 -2.42 -1.78
N VAL A 98 6.56 -1.65 -2.48
CA VAL A 98 5.23 -1.24 -1.99
C VAL A 98 4.35 -2.44 -1.68
N GLY A 99 4.27 -3.42 -2.61
CA GLY A 99 3.48 -4.63 -2.42
C GLY A 99 3.91 -5.43 -1.18
N MET A 100 5.22 -5.50 -0.94
CA MET A 100 5.78 -6.14 0.25
C MET A 100 5.44 -5.40 1.54
N VAL A 101 5.55 -4.07 1.57
CA VAL A 101 5.15 -3.27 2.74
C VAL A 101 3.66 -3.42 3.04
N ALA A 102 2.80 -3.40 2.01
CA ALA A 102 1.37 -3.62 2.16
C ALA A 102 1.03 -5.01 2.74
N ALA A 103 1.72 -6.06 2.29
CA ALA A 103 1.53 -7.40 2.82
C ALA A 103 2.01 -7.53 4.28
N ILE A 104 3.18 -6.95 4.63
CA ILE A 104 3.69 -6.93 6.00
C ILE A 104 2.73 -6.20 6.93
N ARG A 105 2.14 -5.08 6.49
CA ARG A 105 1.11 -4.38 7.25
C ARG A 105 -0.06 -5.29 7.59
N ARG A 106 -0.63 -6.00 6.60
CA ARG A 106 -1.78 -6.87 6.87
C ARG A 106 -1.45 -7.97 7.87
N VAL A 107 -0.22 -8.51 7.84
CA VAL A 107 0.25 -9.45 8.87
C VAL A 107 0.20 -8.82 10.27
N LEU A 108 0.67 -7.57 10.44
CA LEU A 108 0.61 -6.88 11.73
C LEU A 108 -0.85 -6.66 12.20
N VAL A 109 -1.74 -6.28 11.28
CA VAL A 109 -3.17 -6.07 11.55
C VAL A 109 -3.83 -7.35 12.03
N VAL A 110 -3.70 -8.42 11.25
CA VAL A 110 -4.33 -9.71 11.55
C VAL A 110 -3.79 -10.27 12.86
N THR A 111 -2.49 -10.09 13.13
CA THR A 111 -1.88 -10.52 14.40
C THR A 111 -2.44 -9.74 15.59
N ALA A 112 -2.62 -8.43 15.45
CA ALA A 112 -3.21 -7.56 16.46
C ALA A 112 -4.69 -7.89 16.75
N GLU A 113 -5.51 -8.06 15.71
CA GLU A 113 -6.91 -8.46 15.84
C GLU A 113 -7.05 -9.83 16.51
N SER A 114 -6.08 -10.73 16.30
CA SER A 114 -6.11 -12.10 16.82
C SER A 114 -5.58 -12.25 18.25
N GLU A 115 -5.10 -11.18 18.90
CA GLU A 115 -4.55 -11.22 20.27
C GLU A 115 -5.62 -11.65 21.30
N HIS A 116 -6.89 -11.30 21.06
CA HIS A 116 -7.97 -11.53 22.00
C HIS A 116 -8.72 -12.87 21.76
N GLU A 117 -8.90 -13.27 20.50
CA GLU A 117 -9.47 -14.56 20.12
C GLU A 117 -8.82 -15.08 18.83
N PHE A 118 -7.79 -15.92 18.97
CA PHE A 118 -7.14 -16.55 17.83
C PHE A 118 -7.95 -17.75 17.31
N ARG A 119 -8.51 -17.61 16.12
CA ARG A 119 -9.23 -18.62 15.34
C ARG A 119 -8.35 -19.11 14.20
N TRP A 120 -7.77 -20.29 14.41
CA TRP A 120 -6.86 -20.93 13.45
C TRP A 120 -7.48 -21.13 12.05
N ASP A 121 -8.79 -21.34 11.95
CA ASP A 121 -9.48 -21.61 10.69
C ASP A 121 -9.40 -20.44 9.70
N GLN A 122 -9.67 -19.21 10.16
CA GLN A 122 -9.70 -18.03 9.29
C GLN A 122 -8.39 -17.21 9.37
N GLN A 123 -7.97 -16.81 10.57
CA GLN A 123 -6.81 -15.93 10.75
C GLN A 123 -5.50 -16.68 10.51
N GLY A 124 -5.42 -17.95 10.91
CA GLY A 124 -4.26 -18.81 10.65
C GLY A 124 -4.02 -19.02 9.15
N MET A 125 -5.09 -19.27 8.40
CA MET A 125 -5.03 -19.40 6.93
C MET A 125 -4.61 -18.07 6.28
N GLU A 126 -5.19 -16.95 6.72
CA GLU A 126 -4.85 -15.61 6.21
C GLU A 126 -3.36 -15.28 6.45
N LEU A 127 -2.84 -15.50 7.66
CA LEU A 127 -1.43 -15.28 7.99
C LEU A 127 -0.50 -16.18 7.17
N MET A 128 -0.87 -17.44 6.95
CA MET A 128 -0.07 -18.37 6.15
C MET A 128 0.01 -17.91 4.68
N ILE A 129 -1.11 -17.49 4.10
CA ILE A 129 -1.16 -16.96 2.73
C ILE A 129 -0.35 -15.67 2.60
N LEU A 130 -0.52 -14.73 3.53
CA LEU A 130 0.22 -13.46 3.51
C LEU A 130 1.72 -13.67 3.66
N THR A 131 2.14 -14.57 4.56
CA THR A 131 3.55 -14.93 4.72
C THR A 131 4.10 -15.57 3.46
N GLY A 132 3.36 -16.50 2.84
CA GLY A 132 3.71 -17.09 1.57
C GLY A 132 3.86 -16.05 0.45
N LEU A 133 2.93 -15.10 0.37
CA LEU A 133 2.97 -13.99 -0.61
C LEU A 133 4.20 -13.12 -0.42
N ILE A 134 4.53 -12.74 0.83
CA ILE A 134 5.74 -11.96 1.16
C ILE A 134 6.98 -12.73 0.72
N LEU A 135 7.07 -14.03 0.99
CA LEU A 135 8.20 -14.87 0.59
C LEU A 135 8.34 -14.93 -0.93
N VAL A 136 7.24 -15.12 -1.67
CA VAL A 136 7.25 -15.13 -3.14
C VAL A 136 7.73 -13.80 -3.69
N MET A 137 7.20 -12.67 -3.19
CA MET A 137 7.64 -11.33 -3.63
C MET A 137 9.11 -11.08 -3.30
N ALA A 138 9.58 -11.49 -2.12
CA ALA A 138 10.97 -11.37 -1.72
C ALA A 138 11.90 -12.21 -2.61
N ILE A 139 11.51 -13.45 -2.94
CA ILE A 139 12.25 -14.30 -3.88
C ILE A 139 12.28 -13.67 -5.27
N THR A 140 11.15 -13.19 -5.79
CA THR A 140 11.09 -12.50 -7.09
C THR A 140 12.01 -11.29 -7.10
N ALA A 141 12.00 -10.47 -6.03
CA ALA A 141 12.90 -9.33 -5.89
C ALA A 141 14.37 -9.75 -5.85
N LEU A 142 14.71 -10.83 -5.12
CA LEU A 142 16.07 -11.36 -5.08
C LEU A 142 16.53 -11.88 -6.44
N VAL A 143 15.68 -12.63 -7.16
CA VAL A 143 15.99 -13.15 -8.51
C VAL A 143 16.20 -11.99 -9.48
N TRP A 144 15.31 -11.00 -9.48
CA TRP A 144 15.43 -9.82 -10.31
C TRP A 144 16.74 -9.07 -10.05
N ARG A 145 17.08 -8.87 -8.77
CA ARG A 145 18.31 -8.16 -8.36
C ARG A 145 19.60 -8.93 -8.68
N HIS A 146 19.54 -10.26 -8.78
CA HIS A 146 20.68 -11.06 -9.23
C HIS A 146 20.80 -11.05 -10.76
N ALA A 147 19.68 -11.13 -11.48
CA ALA A 147 19.66 -11.09 -12.94
C ALA A 147 20.16 -9.73 -13.48
N SER A 148 19.80 -8.63 -12.84
CA SER A 148 20.25 -7.29 -13.23
C SER A 148 21.74 -7.05 -12.98
N LYS A 149 22.36 -7.75 -12.00
CA LYS A 149 23.81 -7.70 -11.76
C LYS A 149 24.63 -8.54 -12.74
N ALA A 150 24.00 -9.48 -13.45
CA ALA A 150 24.67 -10.42 -14.34
C ALA A 150 24.71 -9.97 -15.81
N ALA A 151 24.15 -8.79 -16.15
CA ALA A 151 24.24 -8.19 -17.48
C ALA A 151 25.51 -7.33 -17.59
N PRO A 152 26.57 -7.79 -18.29
CA PRO A 152 27.69 -6.91 -18.65
C PRO A 152 27.23 -5.85 -19.67
N ALA A 153 27.71 -4.62 -19.48
CA ALA A 153 27.55 -3.48 -20.38
C ALA A 153 28.16 -3.73 -21.77
#